data_AF-A0A1Q3LZ35-F1
#
_entry.id   AF-A0A1Q3LZ35-F1
#
_cell.length_a   1.000
_cell.length_b   1.000
_cell.length_c   1.000
_cell.angle_alpha   90.00
_cell.angle_beta   90.00
_cell.angle_gamma   90.00
#
_symmetry.space_group_name_H-M   'P 1'
#
loop_
_entity.id
_entity.type
_entity.pdbx_description
1 polymer ?
#
loop_
_entity_poly.entity_id
_entity_poly.type
_entity_poly.pdbx_seq_one_letter_code
_entity_poly.pdbx_strand_id
1 'polypeptide(L)' 'MADIKQPISYHSGRHSFASLITLEEGVPIETISRMLGHSNIKTTQVYARVTPKKLFEDIDKFIEATRDLQLVL' A
#
# COMPACT_ATOMS: atom_id res chain seq x y z
N MET A 1 23.17 -1.43 -17.76
CA MET A 1 22.54 -2.64 -17.22
C MET A 1 22.29 -2.40 -15.73
N ALA A 2 21.14 -2.81 -15.18
CA ALA A 2 20.80 -2.54 -13.79
C ALA A 2 21.68 -3.41 -12.85
N ASP A 3 22.44 -2.78 -11.95
CA ASP A 3 23.39 -3.41 -11.00
C ASP A 3 22.66 -4.08 -9.82
N ILE A 4 21.90 -5.14 -10.10
CA ILE A 4 21.11 -5.85 -9.09
C ILE A 4 21.93 -7.01 -8.54
N LYS A 5 22.39 -6.87 -7.29
CA LYS A 5 23.25 -7.84 -6.60
C LYS A 5 22.53 -9.07 -6.05
N GLN A 6 21.19 -9.07 -6.06
CA GLN A 6 20.37 -10.13 -5.48
C GLN A 6 19.78 -11.03 -6.57
N PRO A 7 19.67 -12.35 -6.34
CA PRO A 7 19.05 -13.25 -7.30
C PRO A 7 17.57 -12.92 -7.48
N ILE A 8 17.20 -12.54 -8.71
CA ILE A 8 15.81 -12.27 -9.07
C ILE A 8 15.11 -13.60 -9.34
N SER A 9 14.09 -13.89 -8.53
CA SER A 9 13.20 -15.03 -8.73
C SER A 9 11.77 -14.54 -8.99
N TYR A 10 10.90 -15.42 -9.50
CA TYR A 10 9.46 -15.14 -9.60
C TYR A 10 8.85 -14.70 -8.27
N HIS A 11 9.32 -15.27 -7.16
CA HIS A 11 8.92 -14.83 -5.82
C HIS A 11 9.42 -13.42 -5.49
N SER A 12 10.66 -13.08 -5.84
CA SER A 12 11.22 -11.73 -5.63
C SER A 12 10.42 -10.68 -6.41
N GLY A 13 10.04 -10.98 -7.66
CA GLY A 13 9.21 -10.09 -8.49
C GLY A 13 7.81 -9.88 -7.89
N ARG A 14 7.15 -10.95 -7.41
CA ARG A 14 5.85 -10.84 -6.74
C ARG A 14 5.95 -10.08 -5.41
N HIS A 15 7.03 -10.26 -4.66
CA HIS A 15 7.29 -9.52 -3.43
C HIS A 15 7.56 -8.04 -3.67
N SER A 16 8.35 -7.69 -4.68
CA SER A 16 8.61 -6.29 -5.06
C SER A 16 7.36 -5.63 -5.63
N PHE A 17 6.62 -6.30 -6.52
CA PHE A 17 5.35 -5.80 -7.06
C PHE A 17 4.33 -5.58 -5.95
N ALA A 18 4.14 -6.54 -5.05
CA ALA A 18 3.26 -6.36 -3.92
C ALA A 18 3.77 -5.24 -2.99
N SER A 19 5.04 -5.20 -2.60
CA SER A 19 5.50 -4.17 -1.64
C SER A 19 5.51 -2.74 -2.21
N LEU A 20 5.85 -2.56 -3.49
CA LEU A 20 5.93 -1.25 -4.16
C LEU A 20 4.55 -0.74 -4.61
N ILE A 21 3.71 -1.60 -5.19
CA ILE A 21 2.40 -1.18 -5.74
C ILE A 21 1.36 -1.03 -4.63
N THR A 22 1.44 -1.81 -3.54
CA THR A 22 0.31 -1.93 -2.60
C THR A 22 0.25 -0.90 -1.48
N LEU A 23 1.32 -0.15 -1.25
CA LEU A 23 1.42 0.75 -0.11
C LEU A 23 1.86 2.17 -0.46
N GLU A 24 2.72 2.35 -1.45
CA GLU A 24 3.24 3.67 -1.78
C GLU A 24 2.25 4.48 -2.64
N GLU A 25 1.63 3.83 -3.63
CA GLU A 25 0.75 4.48 -4.63
C GLU A 25 -0.73 4.62 -4.21
N GLY A 26 -1.09 4.28 -2.97
CA GLY A 26 -2.45 4.52 -2.45
C GLY A 26 -3.55 3.68 -3.11
N VAL A 27 -3.19 2.56 -3.73
CA VAL A 27 -4.16 1.62 -4.33
C VAL A 27 -4.90 0.87 -3.21
N PRO A 28 -6.25 0.80 -3.23
CA PRO A 28 -7.01 0.07 -2.23
C PRO A 28 -6.64 -1.42 -2.17
N ILE A 29 -6.53 -1.96 -0.95
CA ILE A 29 -6.13 -3.35 -0.69
C ILE A 29 -7.05 -4.38 -1.38
N GLU A 30 -8.32 -4.04 -1.59
CA GLU A 30 -9.31 -4.85 -2.29
C GLU A 30 -9.02 -4.97 -3.79
N THR A 31 -8.54 -3.88 -4.40
CA THR A 31 -8.12 -3.86 -5.81
C THR A 31 -6.91 -4.76 -6.00
N ILE A 32 -5.97 -4.70 -5.07
CA ILE A 32 -4.77 -5.54 -5.06
C ILE A 32 -5.13 -7.00 -4.85
N SER A 33 -6.03 -7.29 -3.90
CA SER A 33 -6.49 -8.65 -3.63
C SER A 33 -7.09 -9.30 -4.88
N ARG A 34 -7.85 -8.53 -5.67
CA ARG A 34 -8.37 -8.98 -6.98
C ARG A 34 -7.27 -9.18 -8.02
N MET A 35 -6.33 -8.25 -8.14
CA MET A 35 -5.19 -8.38 -9.07
C MET A 35 -4.32 -9.60 -8.78
N LEU A 36 -4.14 -9.94 -7.50
CA LEU A 36 -3.34 -11.08 -7.06
C LEU A 36 -4.12 -12.41 -7.04
N GLY A 37 -5.42 -12.40 -7.34
CA GLY A 37 -6.28 -13.58 -7.33
C GLY A 37 -6.52 -14.17 -5.94
N HIS A 38 -6.41 -13.36 -4.89
CA HIS A 38 -6.62 -13.82 -3.52
C HIS A 38 -8.11 -13.84 -3.19
N SER A 39 -8.62 -15.03 -2.90
CA SER A 39 -9.99 -15.26 -2.42
C SER A 39 -10.20 -14.81 -0.96
N ASN A 40 -9.12 -14.58 -0.21
CA ASN A 40 -9.16 -14.07 1.15
C ASN A 40 -8.28 -12.82 1.28
N ILE A 41 -8.87 -11.69 1.64
CA ILE A 41 -8.15 -10.43 1.79
C ILE A 41 -7.04 -10.49 2.86
N LYS A 42 -7.15 -11.40 3.84
CA LYS A 42 -6.11 -11.61 4.87
C LYS A 42 -4.78 -12.04 4.27
N THR A 43 -4.77 -12.78 3.15
CA THR A 43 -3.51 -13.13 2.47
C THR A 43 -2.90 -11.94 1.73
N THR A 44 -3.70 -10.91 1.43
CA THR A 44 -3.22 -9.64 0.88
C THR A 44 -2.72 -8.70 2.00
N GLN A 45 -3.29 -8.79 3.21
CA GLN A 45 -2.89 -7.99 4.37
C GLN A 45 -1.44 -8.20 4.81
N VAL A 46 -0.81 -9.33 4.48
CA VAL A 46 0.63 -9.55 4.74
C VAL A 46 1.52 -8.55 4.01
N TYR A 47 1.00 -7.94 2.92
CA TYR A 47 1.68 -6.89 2.17
C TYR A 47 1.31 -5.49 2.67
N ALA A 48 0.27 -5.35 3.49
CA ALA A 48 -0.14 -4.10 4.09
C ALA A 48 0.73 -3.74 5.30
N ARG A 49 2.05 -3.60 5.09
CA ARG A 49 2.91 -2.84 6.01
C ARG A 49 2.60 -1.35 5.85
N VAL A 50 1.57 -0.86 6.54
CA VAL A 50 1.40 0.59 6.71
C VAL A 50 2.69 1.10 7.36
N THR A 51 3.53 1.77 6.57
CA THR A 51 4.71 2.41 7.13
C THR A 51 4.21 3.58 7.99
N PRO A 52 4.81 3.85 9.16
CA PRO A 52 4.41 4.98 9.98
C PRO A 52 4.35 6.29 9.17
N LYS A 53 5.28 6.45 8.22
CA LYS A 53 5.30 7.57 7.26
C LYS A 53 3.98 7.72 6.48
N LYS A 54 3.48 6.63 5.86
CA LYS A 54 2.24 6.66 5.08
C LYS A 54 1.02 6.97 5.94
N LEU A 55 1.00 6.44 7.17
CA LEU A 55 -0.05 6.75 8.14
C LEU A 55 -0.13 8.25 8.44
N PHE A 56 1.02 8.89 8.70
CA PHE A 56 1.07 10.33 8.95
C PHE A 56 0.65 11.14 7.71
N GLU A 57 1.13 10.77 6.52
CA GLU A 57 0.73 11.44 5.27
C GLU A 57 -0.79 11.37 5.01
N ASP A 58 -1.42 10.22 5.28
CA ASP A 58 -2.86 10.05 5.05
C ASP A 58 -3.70 10.78 6.13
N ILE A 59 -3.20 10.87 7.37
CA ILE A 59 -3.81 11.69 8.42
C ILE A 59 -3.69 13.19 8.07
N ASP A 60 -2.54 13.66 7.61
CA ASP A 60 -2.34 15.06 7.22
C ASP A 60 -3.31 15.46 6.09
N LYS A 61 -3.49 14.59 5.09
CA LYS A 61 -4.50 14.81 4.03
C LYS A 61 -5.92 14.85 4.57
N PHE A 62 -6.26 13.98 5.52
CA PHE A 62 -7.57 13.98 6.16
C PHE A 62 -7.82 15.28 6.94
N ILE A 63 -6.82 15.75 7.70
CA ILE A 63 -6.89 17.01 8.43
C ILE A 63 -7.09 18.18 7.47
N GLU A 64 -6.34 18.25 6.38
CA GLU A 64 -6.50 19.32 5.39
C GLU A 64 -7.89 19.27 4.72
N ALA A 65 -8.37 18.08 4.35
CA ALA A 65 -9.69 17.90 3.74
C ALA A 65 -10.86 18.21 4.68
N THR A 66 -10.63 18.14 6.00
CA THR A 66 -11.65 18.41 7.03
C THR A 66 -11.47 19.76 7.71
N ARG A 67 -10.48 20.56 7.28
CA ARG A 67 -10.14 21.87 7.85
C ARG A 67 -11.30 22.87 7.83
N ASP A 68 -12.13 22.79 6.80
CA ASP A 68 -13.28 23.66 6.60
C ASP A 68 -14.59 23.08 7.17
N LEU A 69 -14.58 21.84 7.68
CA LEU A 69 -15.69 21.33 8.46
C LEU A 69 -15.69 22.05 9.82
N GLN A 70 -16.44 23.13 9.92
CA GLN A 70 -16.90 23.60 11.22
C GLN A 70 -17.78 22.49 11.82
N LEU A 71 -17.19 21.69 12.71
CA LEU A 71 -17.95 20.93 13.69
C LEU A 71 -18.69 21.95 14.55
N VAL A 72 -19.88 22.34 14.08
CA VAL A 72 -20.87 22.98 14.92
C VAL A 72 -21.32 21.90 15.90
N LEU A 73 -20.67 21.88 17.07
CA LEU A 73 -21.20 21.22 18.26
C LEU A 73 -22.33 22.08 18.83
#